data_AF-A0A7G8BS54-F1
#
_entry.id   AF-A0A7G8BS54-F1
#
_cell.length_a   1.000
_cell.length_b   1.000
_cell.length_c   1.000
_cell.angle_alpha   90.00
_cell.angle_beta   90.00
_cell.angle_gamma   90.00
#
_symmetry.space_group_name_H-M   'P 1'
#
loop_
_entity.id
_entity.type
_entity.pdbx_description
1 polymer ?
#
loop_
_entity_poly.entity_id
_entity_poly.type
_entity_poly.pdbx_seq_one_letter_code
_entity_poly.pdbx_strand_id
1 'polypeptide(L)' 'MVRNEILDVLHANIGQHLRITFTDGIVQSVEIDSVDDEGFLHGGPEGGNPQAFWTRFENIALIEPEISG' A
#
# COMPACT_ATOMS: atom_id res chain seq x y z
N MET A 1 1.97 -2.87 13.73
CA MET A 1 3.07 -1.99 13.29
C MET A 1 2.85 -0.59 13.86
N VAL A 2 3.91 0.14 14.13
CA VAL A 2 3.83 1.57 14.50
C VAL A 2 3.65 2.38 13.21
N ARG A 3 2.84 3.45 13.22
CA ARG A 3 2.53 4.28 12.03
C ARG A 3 3.77 4.72 11.25
N ASN A 4 4.86 5.05 11.94
CA ASN A 4 6.11 5.45 11.28
C ASN A 4 6.75 4.31 10.48
N GLU A 5 6.64 3.06 10.95
CA GLU A 5 7.16 1.89 10.23
C GLU A 5 6.34 1.62 8.95
N ILE A 6 5.02 1.86 9.01
CA ILE A 6 4.13 1.77 7.83
C ILE A 6 4.56 2.80 6.78
N LEU A 7 4.76 4.05 7.20
CA LEU A 7 5.18 5.13 6.30
C LEU A 7 6.55 4.86 5.69
N ASP A 8 7.54 4.44 6.49
CA ASP A 8 8.88 4.14 6.01
C ASP A 8 8.87 3.03 4.94
N VAL A 9 8.10 1.96 5.17
CA VAL A 9 7.94 0.87 4.20
C VAL A 9 7.25 1.37 2.93
N LEU A 10 6.14 2.10 3.05
CA LEU A 10 5.38 2.57 1.88
C LEU A 10 6.20 3.56 1.04
N HIS A 11 6.86 4.52 1.67
CA HIS A 11 7.72 5.49 0.97
C HIS A 11 8.90 4.82 0.27
N ALA A 12 9.50 3.78 0.87
CA ALA A 12 10.60 3.04 0.27
C ALA A 12 10.17 2.17 -0.94
N ASN A 13 8.87 1.91 -1.09
CA ASN A 13 8.31 0.99 -2.09
C ASN A 13 7.32 1.66 -3.05
N ILE A 14 7.36 3.00 -3.19
CA ILE A 14 6.63 3.69 -4.25
C ILE A 14 7.06 3.15 -5.62
N GLY A 15 6.08 2.82 -6.47
CA GLY A 15 6.24 2.17 -7.77
C GLY A 15 6.50 0.66 -7.70
N GLN A 16 6.45 0.06 -6.50
CA GLN A 16 6.64 -1.39 -6.31
C GLN A 16 5.35 -2.04 -5.80
N HIS A 17 5.23 -3.35 -6.03
CA HIS A 17 4.13 -4.16 -5.52
C HIS A 17 4.38 -4.58 -4.07
N LEU A 18 3.40 -4.33 -3.22
CA LEU A 18 3.38 -4.73 -1.83
C LEU A 18 2.19 -5.65 -1.57
N ARG A 19 2.40 -6.64 -0.72
CA ARG A 19 1.33 -7.46 -0.17
C ARG A 19 0.78 -6.78 1.09
N ILE A 20 -0.50 -6.42 1.05
CA ILE A 20 -1.21 -5.74 2.13
C ILE A 20 -2.24 -6.69 2.71
N THR A 21 -2.19 -6.89 4.03
CA THR A 21 -3.26 -7.56 4.79
C THR A 21 -4.10 -6.51 5.48
N PHE A 22 -5.40 -6.52 5.22
CA PHE A 22 -6.38 -5.61 5.80
C PHE A 22 -6.91 -6.13 7.14
N THR A 23 -7.49 -5.25 7.94
CA THR A 23 -8.03 -5.57 9.28
C THR A 23 -9.24 -6.51 9.25
N ASP A 24 -9.92 -6.64 8.10
CA ASP A 24 -10.97 -7.63 7.85
C ASP A 24 -10.43 -9.02 7.42
N GLY A 25 -9.10 -9.15 7.33
CA GLY A 25 -8.41 -10.38 6.94
C GLY A 25 -8.24 -10.56 5.43
N ILE A 26 -8.71 -9.64 4.59
CA ILE A 26 -8.47 -9.67 3.16
C ILE A 26 -6.98 -9.41 2.91
N VAL A 27 -6.40 -10.09 1.91
CA VAL A 27 -5.01 -9.90 1.49
C VAL A 27 -5.00 -9.53 0.00
N GLN A 28 -4.30 -8.46 -0.35
CA GLN A 28 -4.15 -8.01 -1.73
C GLN A 28 -2.69 -7.68 -2.04
N SER A 29 -2.30 -7.84 -3.31
CA SER A 29 -1.05 -7.30 -3.84
C SER A 29 -1.38 -6.04 -4.63
N VAL A 30 -0.74 -4.92 -4.28
CA VAL A 30 -1.02 -3.60 -4.83
C VAL A 30 0.29 -2.86 -5.11
N GLU A 31 0.40 -2.20 -6.25
CA GLU A 31 1.48 -1.23 -6.46
C GLU A 31 1.18 0.02 -5.62
N ILE A 32 2.21 0.71 -5.12
CA ILE A 32 2.03 1.95 -4.36
C ILE A 32 2.35 3.13 -5.27
N ASP A 33 1.38 4.00 -5.55
CA ASP A 33 1.59 5.18 -6.40
C ASP A 33 2.00 6.42 -5.58
N SER A 34 1.23 6.74 -4.54
CA SER A 34 1.52 7.86 -3.65
C SER A 34 1.13 7.56 -2.21
N VAL A 35 1.74 8.27 -1.26
CA VAL A 35 1.55 8.09 0.18
C VAL A 35 1.42 9.47 0.81
N ASP A 36 0.48 9.63 1.73
CA ASP A 36 0.36 10.81 2.57
C ASP A 36 0.31 10.43 4.06
N ASP A 37 -0.04 11.39 4.90
CA ASP A 37 -0.08 11.20 6.36
C ASP A 37 -1.20 10.24 6.83
N GLU A 38 -2.22 9.97 6.02
CA GLU A 38 -3.41 9.22 6.39
C GLU A 38 -3.56 7.88 5.63
N GLY A 39 -2.89 7.72 4.50
CA GLY A 39 -3.02 6.55 3.65
C GLY A 39 -2.09 6.50 2.45
N PHE A 40 -2.44 5.66 1.50
CA PHE A 40 -1.74 5.54 0.23
C PHE A 40 -2.71 5.23 -0.92
N LEU A 41 -2.26 5.58 -2.12
CA LEU A 41 -2.93 5.32 -3.39
C LEU A 41 -2.33 4.09 -4.06
N HIS A 42 -3.20 3.23 -4.61
CA HIS A 42 -2.76 2.06 -5.37
C HIS A 42 -2.34 2.45 -6.80
N GLY A 43 -1.21 1.94 -7.27
CA GLY A 43 -0.71 2.03 -8.66
C GLY A 43 -1.05 0.79 -9.49
N GLY A 44 -0.89 0.87 -10.81
CA GLY A 44 -1.07 -0.27 -11.73
C GLY A 44 -1.25 0.17 -13.19
N PRO A 45 -1.41 -0.76 -14.15
CA PRO A 45 -1.55 -0.43 -15.59
C PRO A 45 -2.80 0.41 -15.92
N GLU A 46 -3.71 0.57 -14.96
CA GLU A 46 -4.73 1.61 -14.97
C GLU A 46 -4.28 2.90 -14.26
N GLY A 47 -2.99 3.24 -14.31
CA GLY A 47 -2.42 4.50 -13.79
C GLY A 47 -2.92 5.77 -14.50
N GLY A 48 -3.93 5.63 -15.36
CA GLY A 48 -4.77 6.71 -15.89
C GLY A 48 -6.22 6.66 -15.42
N ASN A 49 -6.58 5.78 -14.49
CA ASN A 49 -7.92 5.64 -13.96
C ASN A 49 -8.09 6.58 -12.73
N PRO A 50 -8.94 7.62 -12.83
CA PRO A 50 -9.21 8.55 -11.74
C PRO A 50 -9.90 7.90 -10.52
N GLN A 51 -10.16 6.58 -10.55
CA GLN A 51 -10.70 5.79 -9.45
C GLN A 51 -9.66 4.92 -8.72
N ALA A 52 -8.36 5.23 -8.86
CA ALA A 52 -7.33 4.59 -8.05
C ALA A 52 -7.74 4.56 -6.57
N PHE A 53 -7.73 3.36 -5.98
CA PHE A 53 -8.32 3.09 -4.68
C PHE A 53 -7.41 3.65 -3.57
N TRP A 54 -7.99 4.48 -2.69
CA TRP A 54 -7.28 5.03 -1.54
C TRP A 54 -7.44 4.14 -0.32
N THR A 55 -6.34 3.69 0.26
CA THR A 55 -6.31 2.87 1.47
C THR A 55 -5.86 3.69 2.67
N ARG A 56 -6.70 3.75 3.72
CA ARG A 56 -6.36 4.37 5.01
C ARG A 56 -5.52 3.42 5.87
N PHE A 57 -4.56 3.96 6.62
CA PHE A 57 -3.69 3.14 7.49
C PHE A 57 -4.45 2.36 8.57
N GLU A 58 -5.59 2.89 9.04
CA GLU A 58 -6.44 2.20 10.02
C GLU A 58 -7.02 0.87 9.50
N ASN A 59 -7.06 0.68 8.19
CA ASN A 59 -7.54 -0.54 7.56
C ASN A 59 -6.43 -1.59 7.38
N ILE A 60 -5.18 -1.28 7.76
CA ILE A 60 -4.02 -2.15 7.51
C ILE A 60 -3.65 -2.92 8.78
N ALA A 61 -3.57 -4.24 8.65
CA ALA A 61 -3.01 -5.12 9.67
C ALA A 61 -1.52 -5.38 9.45
N LEU A 62 -1.09 -5.58 8.19
CA LEU A 62 0.29 -5.94 7.84
C LEU A 62 0.65 -5.45 6.43
N ILE A 63 1.91 -5.05 6.25
CA ILE A 63 2.52 -4.73 4.94
C ILE A 63 3.77 -5.59 4.78
N GLU A 64 3.85 -6.30 3.66
CA GLU A 64 5.00 -7.14 3.31
C GLU A 64 5.49 -6.75 1.90
N PRO A 65 6.77 -6.38 1.73
CA PRO A 65 7.31 -6.22 0.39
C PRO A 65 7.27 -7.54 -0.35
N GLU A 66 6.85 -7.51 -1.62
CA GLU A 66 7.04 -8.67 -2.48
C GLU A 66 8.54 -8.83 -2.72
N ILE A 67 9.15 -9.79 -2.04
CA ILE A 67 10.54 -10.15 -2.28
C ILE A 67 10.60 -10.71 -3.70
N SER A 68 10.97 -9.85 -4.64
CA SER A 68 11.34 -10.28 -5.98
C SER A 68 12.60 -11.13 -5.85
N GLY A 69 12.42 -12.44 -5.98
CA GLY A 69 13.51 -13.41 -6.00
C GLY A 69 14.38 -13.29 -7.25
#